data_AF-A0A1E7F8M7-F1
#
_entry.id   AF-A0A1E7F8M7-F1
#
_cell.length_a   1.000
_cell.length_b   1.000
_cell.length_c   1.000
_cell.angle_alpha   90.00
_cell.angle_beta   90.00
_cell.angle_gamma   90.00
#
_symmetry.space_group_name_H-M   'P 1'
#
loop_
_entity.id
_entity.type
_entity.pdbx_description
1 polymer ?
#
loop_
_entity_poly.entity_id
_entity_poly.type
_entity_poly.pdbx_seq_one_letter_code
_entity_poly.pdbx_strand_id
1 'polypeptide(L)'
;IASLGPLAVKLGQTLSQRPDIVGKPACDALKRLQTQNSPFANDIAYACIRENPIASASLGQVYKATTFDGNDIAVKVQRPEALSIIAIDTQCFR
;
A
#
# COMPACT_ATOMS: atom_id res chain seq x y z
N ILE A 1 4.21 18.78 -2.18
CA ILE A 1 3.24 17.65 -2.30
C ILE A 1 3.25 16.80 -1.05
N ALA A 2 4.41 16.35 -0.55
CA ALA A 2 4.49 15.56 0.69
C ALA A 2 3.83 16.23 1.92
N SER A 3 3.89 17.57 2.00
CA SER A 3 3.28 18.37 3.09
C SER A 3 1.78 18.65 2.93
N LEU A 4 1.14 18.27 1.81
CA LEU A 4 -0.27 18.56 1.53
C LEU A 4 -1.24 17.48 2.08
N GLY A 5 -0.71 16.51 2.83
CA GLY A 5 -1.48 15.47 3.49
C GLY A 5 -1.66 14.17 2.67
N PRO A 6 -2.31 13.15 3.27
CA PRO A 6 -2.29 11.77 2.76
C PRO A 6 -2.91 11.58 1.38
N LEU A 7 -3.93 12.36 1.04
CA LEU A 7 -4.60 12.31 -0.26
C LEU A 7 -3.67 12.80 -1.38
N ALA A 8 -3.04 13.96 -1.18
CA ALA A 8 -2.12 14.54 -2.15
C ALA A 8 -0.87 13.66 -2.38
N VAL A 9 -0.39 13.02 -1.31
CA VAL A 9 0.70 12.03 -1.40
C VAL A 9 0.29 10.83 -2.25
N LYS A 10 -0.90 10.24 -1.99
CA LYS A 10 -1.41 9.12 -2.80
C LYS A 10 -1.61 9.49 -4.26
N LEU A 11 -2.17 10.68 -4.53
CA LEU A 11 -2.34 11.16 -5.90
C LEU A 11 -0.98 11.33 -6.59
N GLY A 12 0.00 11.91 -5.90
CA GLY A 12 1.37 12.02 -6.39
C GLY A 12 2.03 10.67 -6.65
N GLN A 13 1.82 9.68 -5.79
CA GLN A 13 2.28 8.30 -5.98
C GLN A 13 1.63 7.66 -7.22
N THR A 14 0.33 7.82 -7.43
CA THR A 14 -0.37 7.32 -8.63
C THR A 14 0.18 7.97 -9.91
N LEU A 15 0.36 9.30 -9.90
CA LEU A 15 0.88 10.04 -11.05
C LEU A 15 2.36 9.74 -11.34
N SER A 16 3.14 9.32 -10.33
CA SER A 16 4.55 8.89 -10.49
C SER A 16 4.75 7.63 -11.35
N GLN A 17 3.65 6.99 -11.77
CA GLN A 17 3.67 5.83 -12.65
C GLN A 17 3.10 6.13 -14.05
N ARG A 18 2.65 7.38 -14.31
CA ARG A 18 1.97 7.80 -15.53
C ARG A 18 2.70 8.94 -16.25
N PRO A 19 3.87 8.67 -16.88
CA PRO A 19 4.63 9.68 -17.61
C PRO A 19 3.87 10.26 -18.82
N ASP A 20 2.84 9.57 -19.30
CA ASP A 20 1.91 10.01 -20.33
C ASP A 20 0.97 11.14 -19.86
N ILE A 21 0.71 11.25 -18.55
CA ILE A 21 -0.16 12.30 -17.98
C ILE A 21 0.65 13.52 -17.54
N VAL A 22 1.74 13.30 -16.81
CA VAL A 22 2.50 14.38 -16.16
C VAL A 22 3.83 14.70 -16.84
N GLY A 23 4.21 13.94 -17.87
CA GLY A 23 5.52 14.04 -18.50
C GLY A 23 6.62 13.35 -17.68
N LYS A 24 7.67 12.90 -18.37
CA LYS A 24 8.79 12.17 -17.76
C LYS A 24 9.50 12.93 -16.62
N PRO A 25 9.78 14.25 -16.73
CA PRO A 25 10.46 14.98 -15.66
C PRO A 25 9.65 15.05 -14.35
N ALA A 26 8.34 15.31 -14.45
CA ALA A 26 7.48 15.36 -13.27
C ALA A 26 7.25 13.97 -12.68
N CYS A 27 7.09 12.96 -13.53
CA CYS A 27 7.00 11.56 -13.14
C CYS A 27 8.20 11.14 -12.26
N ASP A 28 9.42 11.45 -12.70
CA ASP A 28 10.65 11.12 -11.97
C ASP A 28 10.78 11.89 -10.65
N ALA A 29 10.34 13.16 -10.60
CA ALA A 29 10.30 13.91 -9.36
C ALA A 29 9.29 13.32 -8.35
N LEU A 30 8.13 12.87 -8.83
CA LEU A 30 7.08 12.27 -8.02
C LEU A 30 7.43 10.87 -7.52
N LYS A 31 8.34 10.13 -8.17
CA LYS A 31 8.82 8.82 -7.67
C LYS A 31 9.37 8.89 -6.25
N ARG A 32 9.91 10.04 -5.84
CA ARG A 32 10.40 10.28 -4.47
C ARG A 32 9.28 10.22 -3.41
N LEU A 33 8.02 10.36 -3.82
CA LEU A 33 6.86 10.18 -2.93
C LEU A 33 6.53 8.70 -2.70
N GLN A 34 7.06 7.78 -3.51
CA GLN A 34 6.89 6.36 -3.25
C GLN A 34 7.70 5.96 -2.02
N THR A 35 7.02 5.33 -1.07
CA THR A 35 7.64 4.83 0.15
C THR A 35 8.34 3.51 -0.17
N GLN A 36 9.67 3.52 -0.23
CA GLN A 36 10.48 2.29 -0.30
C GLN A 36 10.83 1.85 1.11
N ASN A 37 9.97 1.02 1.71
CA ASN A 37 10.31 0.37 2.97
C ASN A 37 10.97 -0.96 2.66
N SER A 38 12.10 -1.23 3.30
CA SER A 38 12.71 -2.57 3.26
C SER A 38 11.73 -3.56 3.88
N PRO A 39 11.52 -4.74 3.27
CA PRO A 39 10.77 -5.82 3.92
C PRO A 39 11.42 -6.17 5.25
N PHE A 40 10.61 -6.53 6.23
CA PHE A 40 11.06 -7.11 7.50
C PHE A 40 10.60 -8.57 7.59
N ALA A 41 11.13 -9.32 8.54
CA ALA A 41 10.89 -10.76 8.63
C ALA A 41 9.41 -11.09 8.94
N ASN A 42 8.88 -12.14 8.28
CA ASN A 42 7.46 -12.48 8.34
C ASN A 42 7.00 -12.96 9.72
N ASP A 43 7.88 -13.62 10.47
CA ASP A 43 7.66 -14.05 11.85
C ASP A 43 7.34 -12.87 12.77
N ILE A 44 8.05 -11.75 12.60
CA ILE A 44 7.77 -10.49 13.31
C ILE A 44 6.38 -9.96 12.94
N ALA A 45 5.99 -10.05 11.66
CA ALA A 45 4.66 -9.62 11.22
C ALA A 45 3.54 -10.49 11.82
N TYR A 46 3.72 -11.81 11.84
CA TYR A 46 2.73 -12.75 12.38
C TYR A 46 2.55 -12.61 13.88
N ALA A 47 3.62 -12.36 14.64
CA ALA A 47 3.56 -12.18 16.08
C ALA A 47 2.66 -11.00 16.51
N CYS A 48 2.50 -9.99 15.65
CA CYS A 48 1.67 -8.82 15.96
C CYS A 48 0.18 -9.01 15.65
N ILE A 49 -0.22 -9.97 14.81
CA ILE A 49 -1.60 -10.09 14.29
C ILE A 49 -2.50 -10.87 15.27
N ARG A 50 -3.63 -10.26 15.70
CA ARG A 50 -4.69 -10.97 16.46
C ARG A 50 -5.46 -11.91 15.53
N GLU A 51 -5.92 -13.07 16.02
CA GLU A 51 -6.51 -14.14 15.19
C GLU A 51 -7.72 -13.73 14.32
N ASN A 52 -8.50 -12.73 14.74
CA ASN A 52 -9.70 -12.30 14.02
C ASN A 52 -9.54 -10.95 13.30
N PRO A 53 -9.90 -10.85 12.01
CA PRO A 53 -9.89 -9.58 11.29
C PRO A 53 -10.97 -8.64 11.83
N ILE A 54 -10.64 -7.36 11.93
CA ILE A 54 -11.56 -6.31 12.40
C ILE A 54 -12.28 -5.61 11.24
N ALA A 55 -11.78 -5.73 10.01
CA ALA A 55 -12.43 -5.21 8.81
C ALA A 55 -11.95 -5.94 7.54
N SER A 56 -12.75 -5.87 6.47
CA SER A 56 -12.38 -6.34 5.13
C SER A 56 -12.25 -5.16 4.16
N ALA A 57 -11.21 -5.15 3.34
CA ALA A 57 -11.00 -4.23 2.23
C ALA A 57 -11.10 -4.97 0.89
N SER A 58 -11.19 -4.26 -0.24
CA SER A 58 -11.39 -4.90 -1.56
C SER A 58 -10.30 -5.94 -1.90
N LEU A 59 -9.03 -5.62 -1.60
CA LEU A 59 -7.86 -6.43 -1.93
C LEU A 59 -7.18 -7.05 -0.70
N GLY A 60 -7.79 -6.99 0.48
CA GLY A 60 -7.13 -7.37 1.73
C GLY A 60 -8.05 -7.44 2.94
N GLN A 61 -7.50 -7.82 4.07
CA GLN A 61 -8.16 -7.82 5.39
C GLN A 61 -7.36 -6.95 6.35
N VAL A 62 -8.04 -6.36 7.33
CA VAL A 62 -7.41 -5.53 8.36
C VAL A 62 -7.54 -6.24 9.70
N TYR A 63 -6.42 -6.36 10.40
CA TYR A 63 -6.30 -6.95 11.71
C TYR A 63 -5.90 -5.90 12.73
N LYS A 64 -6.41 -6.02 13.96
CA LYS A 64 -5.86 -5.28 15.09
C LYS A 64 -4.58 -5.98 15.54
N ALA A 65 -3.57 -5.19 15.85
CA ALA A 65 -2.27 -5.66 16.29
C ALA A 65 -1.70 -4.73 17.36
N THR A 66 -0.76 -5.23 18.15
CA THR A 66 -0.03 -4.43 19.13
C THR A 66 1.45 -4.57 18.82
N THR A 67 2.15 -3.44 18.71
CA THR A 67 3.60 -3.40 18.51
C THR A 67 4.33 -3.85 19.79
N PHE A 68 5.61 -4.22 19.67
CA PHE A 68 6.44 -4.57 20.84
C PHE A 68 6.54 -3.43 21.87
N ASP A 69 6.43 -2.19 21.41
CA ASP A 69 6.42 -0.99 22.25
C ASP A 69 5.04 -0.70 22.88
N GLY A 70 4.06 -1.58 22.70
CA GLY A 70 2.72 -1.48 23.30
C GLY A 70 1.70 -0.62 22.54
N ASN A 71 2.06 -0.07 21.38
CA ASN A 71 1.14 0.74 20.58
C ASN A 71 0.15 -0.12 19.78
N ASP A 72 -1.13 0.24 19.84
CA ASP A 72 -2.18 -0.34 19.01
C ASP A 72 -2.04 0.11 17.55
N ILE A 73 -2.03 -0.86 16.63
CA ILE A 73 -1.89 -0.63 15.20
C ILE A 73 -2.92 -1.44 14.39
N ALA A 74 -3.15 -1.03 13.15
CA ALA A 74 -3.93 -1.77 12.18
C ALA A 74 -3.00 -2.38 11.12
N VAL A 75 -3.04 -3.70 10.97
CA VAL A 75 -2.26 -4.43 9.96
C VAL A 75 -3.17 -4.81 8.80
N LYS A 76 -2.87 -4.30 7.60
CA LYS A 76 -3.59 -4.67 6.39
C LYS A 76 -2.85 -5.77 5.63
N VAL A 77 -3.43 -6.96 5.58
CA VAL A 77 -2.90 -8.12 4.86
C VAL A 77 -3.56 -8.20 3.49
N GLN A 78 -2.76 -8.28 2.43
CA GLN A 78 -3.26 -8.46 1.07
C GLN A 78 -3.81 -9.89 0.87
N ARG A 79 -4.93 -10.04 0.15
CA ARG A 79 -5.45 -11.38 -0.20
C ARG A 79 -4.48 -12.10 -1.14
N PRO A 80 -4.29 -13.43 -1.00
CA PRO A 80 -3.39 -14.19 -1.87
C PRO A 80 -3.71 -13.98 -3.37
N GLU A 81 -5.00 -13.97 -3.70
CA GLU A 81 -5.50 -13.83 -5.08
C GLU A 81 -5.40 -12.40 -5.65
N ALA A 82 -5.02 -11.40 -4.83
CA ALA A 82 -5.14 -10.00 -5.19
C ALA A 82 -4.33 -9.64 -6.45
N LEU A 83 -3.14 -10.23 -6.62
CA LEU A 83 -2.32 -10.00 -7.80
C LEU A 83 -2.97 -10.57 -9.07
N SER A 84 -3.57 -11.76 -8.98
CA SER A 84 -4.28 -12.38 -10.10
C SER A 84 -5.50 -11.55 -10.51
N ILE A 85 -6.27 -11.04 -9.54
CA ILE A 85 -7.43 -10.18 -9.80
C ILE A 85 -7.00 -8.87 -10.48
N ILE A 86 -5.96 -8.20 -9.95
CA ILE A 86 -5.45 -6.96 -10.53
C ILE A 86 -4.93 -7.20 -11.95
N ALA A 87 -4.23 -8.32 -12.21
CA ALA A 87 -3.72 -8.65 -13.53
C ALA A 87 -4.84 -8.82 -14.56
N ILE A 88 -5.94 -9.48 -14.19
CA ILE A 88 -7.14 -9.63 -15.03
C ILE A 88 -7.78 -8.27 -15.31
N ASP A 89 -7.97 -7.43 -14.27
CA ASP A 89 -8.57 -6.10 -14.43
C ASP A 89 -7.76 -5.25 -15.40
N THR A 90 -6.42 -5.32 -15.33
CA THR A 90 -5.54 -4.53 -16.19
C THR A 90 -5.64 -4.93 -17.67
N GLN A 91 -5.96 -6.20 -17.98
CA GLN A 91 -6.21 -6.63 -19.36
C GLN A 91 -7.48 -6.01 -19.95
N CYS A 92 -8.51 -5.75 -19.14
CA CYS A 92 -9.75 -5.12 -19.58
C CYS A 92 -9.59 -3.63 -19.94
N PHE A 93 -8.51 -2.98 -19.50
CA PHE A 93 -8.21 -1.56 -19.75
C PHE A 93 -7.20 -1.32 -20.90
N ARG A 94 -6.93 -2.33 -21.74
CA ARG A 94 -6.09 -2.19 -22.93
C ARG A 94 -6.84 -1.67 -24.14
#